data_AF-A0A0J6WDQ3-F1
#
_entry.id   AF-A0A0J6WDQ3-F1
#
_cell.length_a   1.000
_cell.length_b   1.000
_cell.length_c   1.000
_cell.angle_alpha   90.00
_cell.angle_beta   90.00
_cell.angle_gamma   90.00
#
_symmetry.space_group_name_H-M   'P 1'
#
loop_
_entity.id
_entity.type
_entity.pdbx_description
1 polymer ?
#
loop_
_entity_poly.entity_id
_entity_poly.type
_entity_poly.pdbx_seq_one_letter_code
_entity_poly.pdbx_strand_id
1 'polypeptide(L)'
;MAEMLDMHPTVLAKIEKGARSVRIVEAAVIADLLGVSLDSLLGRRSGVANEVADIVANLKTTAGKAVMDIAGLHNAIQGWFTDLGDLDFAERPELERAGGSALKALVDAQDALYGIAAAPAPQRVAMKRLNEAVERRATEMLIGMLKEIKESEAQS
;
A
#
# COMPACT_ATOMS: atom_id res chain seq x y z
N MET A 1 -8.74 -15.45 1.02
CA MET A 1 -9.46 -14.16 1.12
C MET A 1 -10.11 -13.95 2.47
N ALA A 2 -10.92 -14.88 3.00
CA ALA A 2 -11.56 -14.70 4.32
C ALA A 2 -10.56 -14.60 5.51
N GLU A 3 -9.49 -15.42 5.52
CA GLU A 3 -8.43 -15.32 6.54
C GLU A 3 -7.66 -14.00 6.50
N MET A 4 -7.61 -13.34 5.34
CA MET A 4 -6.87 -12.09 5.15
C MET A 4 -7.67 -10.85 5.60
N LEU A 5 -8.98 -11.03 5.81
CA LEU A 5 -9.93 -9.97 6.12
C LEU A 5 -10.41 -10.02 7.58
N ASP A 6 -9.88 -10.93 8.40
CA ASP A 6 -10.36 -11.21 9.78
C ASP A 6 -11.91 -11.26 9.86
N MET A 7 -12.52 -11.76 8.78
CA MET A 7 -13.97 -11.84 8.59
C MET A 7 -14.35 -13.30 8.45
N HIS A 8 -15.39 -13.70 9.19
CA HIS A 8 -15.88 -15.07 9.08
C HIS A 8 -16.29 -15.37 7.61
N PRO A 9 -15.91 -16.52 7.01
CA PRO A 9 -16.17 -16.80 5.60
C PRO A 9 -17.65 -16.66 5.18
N THR A 10 -18.57 -17.01 6.08
CA THR A 10 -20.01 -16.86 5.85
C THR A 10 -20.48 -15.40 5.82
N VAL A 11 -19.75 -14.49 6.46
CA VAL A 11 -19.99 -13.05 6.39
C VAL A 11 -19.62 -12.52 5.01
N LEU A 12 -18.43 -12.89 4.53
CA LEU A 12 -17.96 -12.52 3.19
C LEU A 12 -18.96 -12.99 2.11
N ALA A 13 -19.37 -14.26 2.18
CA ALA A 13 -20.32 -14.83 1.23
C ALA A 13 -21.71 -14.14 1.25
N LYS A 14 -22.15 -13.61 2.40
CA LYS A 14 -23.41 -12.85 2.49
C LYS A 14 -23.28 -11.45 1.91
N ILE A 15 -22.11 -10.82 2.05
CA ILE A 15 -21.81 -9.51 1.47
C ILE A 15 -21.73 -9.63 -0.05
N GLU A 16 -20.98 -10.61 -0.57
CA GLU A 16 -20.83 -10.84 -2.02
C GLU A 16 -22.16 -11.12 -2.72
N LYS A 17 -23.07 -11.84 -2.05
CA LYS A 17 -24.42 -12.11 -2.57
C LYS A 17 -25.41 -10.96 -2.40
N GLY A 18 -24.98 -9.83 -1.83
CA GLY A 18 -25.87 -8.71 -1.49
C GLY A 18 -26.94 -9.04 -0.43
N ALA A 19 -26.81 -10.19 0.24
CA ALA A 19 -27.75 -10.65 1.27
C ALA A 19 -27.60 -9.90 2.60
N ARG A 20 -26.59 -9.03 2.71
CA ARG A 20 -26.28 -8.23 3.90
C ARG A 20 -25.52 -6.97 3.52
N SER A 21 -25.80 -5.86 4.21
CA SER A 21 -25.03 -4.62 4.14
C SER A 21 -23.67 -4.74 4.86
N VAL A 22 -22.66 -4.08 4.28
CA VAL A 22 -21.31 -3.97 4.85
C VAL A 22 -21.32 -2.99 6.02
N ARG A 23 -20.79 -3.39 7.19
CA ARG A 23 -20.60 -2.48 8.33
C ARG A 23 -19.36 -1.61 8.10
N ILE A 24 -19.30 -0.45 8.75
CA ILE A 24 -18.14 0.47 8.65
C ILE A 24 -16.81 -0.23 8.97
N VAL A 25 -16.78 -1.08 10.00
CA VAL A 25 -15.55 -1.82 10.36
C VAL A 25 -15.13 -2.78 9.24
N GLU A 26 -16.08 -3.47 8.61
CA GLU A 26 -15.81 -4.39 7.48
C GLU A 26 -15.37 -3.61 6.24
N ALA A 27 -15.98 -2.45 5.97
CA ALA A 27 -15.57 -1.56 4.90
C ALA A 27 -14.15 -1.01 5.12
N ALA A 28 -13.77 -0.70 6.36
CA ALA A 28 -12.42 -0.25 6.68
C ALA A 28 -11.37 -1.33 6.38
N VAL A 29 -11.65 -2.59 6.73
CA VAL A 29 -10.75 -3.71 6.40
C VAL A 29 -10.68 -3.94 4.88
N ILE A 30 -11.80 -3.82 4.17
CA ILE A 30 -11.80 -3.90 2.69
C ILE A 30 -11.02 -2.75 2.07
N ALA A 31 -11.13 -1.53 2.60
CA ALA A 31 -10.40 -0.37 2.12
C ALA A 31 -8.88 -0.56 2.30
N ASP A 32 -8.47 -1.04 3.48
CA ASP A 32 -7.06 -1.35 3.78
C ASP A 32 -6.52 -2.45 2.86
N LEU A 33 -7.31 -3.51 2.63
CA LEU A 33 -6.98 -4.58 1.69
C LEU A 33 -6.76 -4.05 0.25
N LEU A 34 -7.63 -3.15 -0.20
CA LEU A 34 -7.59 -2.58 -1.54
C LEU A 34 -6.57 -1.42 -1.66
N GLY A 35 -5.96 -1.00 -0.55
CA GLY A 35 -5.03 0.13 -0.53
C GLY A 35 -5.68 1.48 -0.85
N VAL A 36 -7.01 1.60 -0.65
CA VAL A 36 -7.77 2.84 -0.90
C VAL A 36 -8.28 3.43 0.42
N SER A 37 -8.67 4.71 0.43
CA SER A 37 -9.33 5.29 1.61
C SER A 37 -10.75 4.74 1.78
N LEU A 38 -11.22 4.66 3.03
CA LEU A 38 -12.61 4.29 3.32
C LEU A 38 -13.60 5.25 2.65
N ASP A 39 -13.27 6.54 2.58
CA ASP A 39 -14.10 7.53 1.90
C ASP A 39 -14.19 7.27 0.39
N SER A 40 -13.07 6.94 -0.26
CA SER A 40 -13.06 6.52 -1.68
C SER A 40 -13.89 5.26 -1.88
N LEU A 41 -13.76 4.26 -0.99
CA LEU A 41 -14.55 3.02 -1.04
C LEU A 41 -16.07 3.29 -0.88
N LEU A 42 -16.43 4.26 -0.05
CA LEU A 42 -17.82 4.67 0.18
C LEU A 42 -18.34 5.69 -0.86
N GLY A 43 -17.55 6.03 -1.87
CA GLY A 43 -17.92 7.01 -2.89
C GLY A 43 -18.08 8.43 -2.35
N ARG A 44 -17.55 8.72 -1.15
CA ARG A 44 -17.50 10.08 -0.61
C ARG A 44 -16.38 10.81 -1.34
N ARG A 45 -16.71 11.93 -1.98
CA ARG A 45 -15.70 12.81 -2.61
C ARG A 45 -14.84 13.45 -1.52
N SER A 46 -13.82 12.73 -1.07
CA SER A 46 -12.64 13.38 -0.49
C SER A 46 -11.96 14.11 -1.66
N GLY A 47 -11.58 15.38 -1.47
CA GLY A 47 -10.82 16.08 -2.51
C GLY A 47 -9.53 15.29 -2.81
N VAL A 48 -9.03 15.34 -4.04
CA VAL A 48 -7.85 14.59 -4.50
C VAL A 48 -6.64 14.77 -3.56
N ALA A 49 -6.49 15.95 -2.95
CA ALA A 49 -5.53 16.25 -1.90
C ALA A 49 -5.61 15.31 -0.68
N ASN A 50 -6.82 15.00 -0.21
CA ASN A 50 -7.03 14.08 0.91
C ASN A 50 -6.72 12.65 0.49
N GLU A 51 -7.09 12.25 -0.72
CA GLU A 51 -6.76 10.91 -1.25
C GLU A 51 -5.25 10.71 -1.36
N VAL A 52 -4.50 11.70 -1.87
CA VAL A 52 -3.03 11.63 -1.88
C VAL A 52 -2.45 11.62 -0.47
N ALA A 53 -3.06 12.33 0.48
CA ALA A 53 -2.62 12.30 1.87
C ALA A 53 -2.79 10.90 2.48
N ASP A 54 -3.93 10.28 2.21
CA ASP A 54 -4.27 8.93 2.69
C ASP A 54 -3.34 7.89 2.05
N ILE A 55 -3.11 7.96 0.73
CA ILE A 55 -2.17 7.07 0.02
C ILE A 55 -0.76 7.19 0.61
N VAL A 56 -0.28 8.41 0.84
CA VAL A 56 1.05 8.63 1.43
C VAL A 56 1.10 8.12 2.87
N ALA A 57 0.05 8.34 3.66
CA ALA A 57 -0.03 7.83 5.03
C ALA A 57 -0.04 6.30 5.07
N ASN A 58 -0.80 5.66 4.17
CA ASN A 58 -0.85 4.21 4.03
C ASN A 58 0.50 3.65 3.59
N LEU A 59 1.14 4.25 2.57
CA LEU A 59 2.47 3.84 2.11
C LEU A 59 3.49 3.88 3.25
N LYS A 60 3.52 4.97 4.03
CA LYS A 60 4.42 5.12 5.18
C LYS A 60 4.15 4.08 6.27
N THR A 61 2.87 3.81 6.54
CA THR A 61 2.45 2.80 7.53
C THR A 61 2.87 1.40 7.10
N THR A 62 2.62 1.04 5.84
CA THR A 62 3.02 -0.24 5.25
C THR A 62 4.54 -0.41 5.24
N ALA A 63 5.29 0.64 4.86
CA ALA A 63 6.74 0.63 4.92
C ALA A 63 7.26 0.42 6.36
N GLY A 64 6.65 1.08 7.35
CA GLY A 64 6.99 0.89 8.77
C GLY A 64 6.74 -0.54 9.26
N LYS A 65 5.61 -1.16 8.89
CA LYS A 65 5.34 -2.57 9.20
C LYS A 65 6.38 -3.50 8.56
N ALA A 66 6.67 -3.30 7.27
CA ALA A 66 7.66 -4.11 6.55
C ALA A 66 9.07 -4.00 7.17
N VAL A 67 9.48 -2.82 7.66
CA VAL A 67 10.74 -2.65 8.41
C VAL A 67 10.78 -3.55 9.66
N MET A 68 9.69 -3.61 10.41
CA MET A 68 9.60 -4.45 11.61
C MET A 68 9.65 -5.94 11.27
N ASP A 69 8.92 -6.36 10.22
CA ASP A 69 8.91 -7.76 9.77
C ASP A 69 10.30 -8.20 9.29
N ILE A 70 10.98 -7.36 8.51
CA ILE A 70 12.36 -7.61 8.04
C ILE A 70 13.34 -7.68 9.21
N ALA A 71 13.24 -6.79 10.20
CA ALA A 71 14.08 -6.84 11.38
C ALA A 71 13.86 -8.14 12.18
N GLY A 72 12.62 -8.61 12.28
CA GLY A 72 12.29 -9.90 12.87
C GLY A 72 12.95 -11.06 12.13
N LEU A 73 12.87 -11.08 10.80
CA LEU A 73 13.51 -12.12 9.97
C LEU A 73 15.04 -12.09 10.07
N HIS A 74 15.64 -10.90 10.07
CA HIS A 74 17.08 -10.72 10.26
C HIS A 74 17.54 -11.33 11.58
N ASN A 75 16.86 -11.01 12.69
CA ASN A 75 17.19 -11.55 14.01
C ASN A 75 17.03 -13.07 14.09
N ALA A 76 16.00 -13.64 13.45
CA ALA A 76 15.80 -15.08 13.40
C ALA A 76 16.94 -15.80 12.67
N ILE A 77 17.33 -15.30 11.49
CA ILE A 77 18.44 -15.87 10.71
C ILE A 77 19.76 -15.75 11.48
N GLN A 78 20.03 -14.59 12.08
CA GLN A 78 21.24 -14.40 12.89
C GLN A 78 21.26 -15.31 14.13
N GLY A 79 20.10 -15.54 14.76
CA GLY A 79 19.94 -16.50 15.86
C GLY A 79 20.33 -17.91 15.42
N TRP A 80 19.81 -18.38 14.28
CA TRP A 80 20.18 -19.69 13.74
C TRP A 80 21.68 -19.80 13.44
N PHE A 81 22.32 -18.79 12.87
CA PHE A 81 23.78 -18.82 12.67
C PHE A 81 24.57 -18.84 13.96
N THR A 82 24.05 -18.20 15.02
CA THR A 82 24.65 -18.26 16.35
C THR A 82 24.54 -19.67 16.93
N ASP A 83 23.38 -20.30 16.82
CA ASP A 83 23.11 -21.66 17.30
C ASP A 83 23.92 -22.71 16.53
N LEU A 84 24.21 -22.48 15.24
CA LEU A 84 25.03 -23.34 14.40
C LEU A 84 26.55 -23.20 14.67
N GLY A 85 26.98 -22.23 15.49
CA GLY A 85 28.37 -21.80 15.61
C GLY A 85 29.38 -22.93 15.89
N ASP A 86 29.02 -23.87 16.76
CA ASP A 86 29.89 -24.98 17.18
C ASP A 86 29.71 -26.25 16.34
N LEU A 87 28.75 -26.28 15.42
CA LEU A 87 28.48 -27.44 14.59
C LEU A 87 29.39 -27.47 13.36
N ASP A 88 30.11 -28.57 13.18
CA ASP A 88 30.92 -28.81 11.99
C ASP A 88 30.20 -29.77 11.05
N PHE A 89 29.91 -29.31 9.83
CA PHE A 89 29.26 -30.08 8.79
C PHE A 89 29.66 -29.56 7.41
N ALA A 90 29.62 -30.44 6.41
CA ALA A 90 30.22 -30.20 5.09
C ALA A 90 29.62 -28.99 4.36
N GLU A 91 28.32 -28.75 4.53
CA GLU A 91 27.57 -27.69 3.85
C GLU A 91 27.69 -26.33 4.56
N ARG A 92 28.35 -26.25 5.72
CA ARG A 92 28.44 -25.02 6.53
C ARG A 92 28.97 -23.81 5.74
N PRO A 93 30.05 -23.91 4.94
CA PRO A 93 30.54 -22.75 4.19
C PRO A 93 29.57 -22.23 3.12
N GLU A 94 28.74 -23.12 2.54
CA GLU A 94 27.71 -22.72 1.58
C GLU A 94 26.55 -22.02 2.29
N LEU A 95 26.13 -22.56 3.44
CA LEU A 95 25.07 -21.99 4.25
C LEU A 95 25.46 -20.60 4.80
N GLU A 96 26.68 -20.45 5.32
CA GLU A 96 27.20 -19.15 5.79
C GLU A 96 27.25 -18.11 4.67
N ARG A 97 27.65 -18.51 3.45
CA ARG A 97 27.67 -17.62 2.28
C ARG A 97 26.26 -17.17 1.88
N ALA A 98 25.33 -18.13 1.78
CA ALA A 98 23.94 -17.85 1.43
C ALA A 98 23.27 -16.98 2.50
N GLY A 99 23.47 -17.31 3.78
CA GLY A 99 22.95 -16.56 4.92
C GLY A 99 23.51 -15.15 5.02
N GLY A 100 24.81 -14.98 4.83
CA GLY A 100 25.43 -13.64 4.79
C GLY A 100 24.86 -12.78 3.66
N SER A 101 24.64 -13.37 2.48
CA SER A 101 23.98 -12.67 1.36
C SER A 101 22.54 -12.30 1.68
N ALA A 102 21.79 -13.18 2.34
CA ALA A 102 20.40 -12.92 2.74
C ALA A 102 20.32 -11.81 3.79
N LEU A 103 21.15 -11.87 4.85
CA LEU A 103 21.21 -10.85 5.90
C LEU A 103 21.54 -9.48 5.32
N LYS A 104 22.51 -9.41 4.39
CA LYS A 104 22.83 -8.17 3.69
C LYS A 104 21.63 -7.60 2.93
N ALA A 105 20.95 -8.44 2.14
CA ALA A 105 19.78 -8.01 1.38
C ALA A 105 18.64 -7.51 2.29
N LEU A 106 18.48 -8.11 3.47
CA LEU A 106 17.50 -7.66 4.47
C LEU A 106 17.85 -6.28 5.02
N VAL A 107 19.12 -6.01 5.32
CA VAL A 107 19.58 -4.68 5.76
C VAL A 107 19.35 -3.64 4.67
N ASP A 108 19.75 -3.93 3.42
CA ASP A 108 19.56 -3.01 2.29
C ASP A 108 18.06 -2.69 2.07
N ALA A 109 17.18 -3.69 2.22
CA ALA A 109 15.73 -3.51 2.13
C ALA A 109 15.17 -2.69 3.31
N GLN A 110 15.66 -2.94 4.53
CA GLN A 110 15.27 -2.21 5.72
C GLN A 110 15.60 -0.72 5.59
N ASP A 111 16.80 -0.38 5.12
CA ASP A 111 17.24 1.01 4.91
C ASP A 111 16.37 1.74 3.88
N ALA A 112 16.07 1.07 2.76
CA ALA A 112 15.20 1.62 1.72
C ALA A 112 13.78 1.90 2.23
N LEU A 113 13.19 0.96 2.99
CA LEU A 113 11.85 1.11 3.56
C LEU A 113 11.82 2.14 4.69
N TYR A 114 12.89 2.24 5.48
CA TYR A 114 13.01 3.28 6.50
C TYR A 114 13.03 4.67 5.85
N GLY A 115 13.70 4.84 4.71
CA GLY A 115 13.66 6.09 3.93
C GLY A 115 12.24 6.50 3.54
N ILE A 116 11.39 5.54 3.14
CA ILE A 116 9.98 5.78 2.83
C ILE A 116 9.19 6.13 4.09
N ALA A 117 9.34 5.36 5.17
CA ALA A 117 8.62 5.56 6.42
C ALA A 117 8.98 6.89 7.11
N ALA A 118 10.24 7.33 7.00
CA ALA A 118 10.75 8.57 7.56
C ALA A 118 10.51 9.80 6.68
N ALA A 119 10.06 9.63 5.43
CA ALA A 119 9.85 10.74 4.51
C ALA A 119 8.88 11.79 5.11
N PRO A 120 9.17 13.09 4.98
CA PRO A 120 8.31 14.14 5.55
C PRO A 120 6.91 14.07 4.95
N ALA A 121 5.88 14.34 5.77
CA ALA A 121 4.51 14.41 5.28
C ALA A 121 4.39 15.54 4.22
N PRO A 122 3.61 15.35 3.16
CA PRO A 122 3.36 16.40 2.19
C PRO A 122 2.77 17.64 2.90
N GLN A 123 3.35 18.82 2.64
CA GLN A 123 2.84 20.05 3.24
C GLN A 123 1.43 20.36 2.70
N ARG A 124 0.53 20.86 3.56
CA ARG A 124 -0.84 21.26 3.18
C ARG A 124 -0.89 22.20 1.96
N VAL A 125 0.12 23.06 1.81
CA VAL A 125 0.25 23.99 0.67
C VAL A 125 0.53 23.25 -0.65
N ALA A 126 1.36 22.21 -0.62
CA ALA A 126 1.63 21.37 -1.79
C ALA A 126 0.38 20.62 -2.25
N MET A 127 -0.44 20.15 -1.29
CA MET A 127 -1.70 19.46 -1.58
C MET A 127 -2.77 20.36 -2.19
N LYS A 128 -2.87 21.63 -1.74
CA LYS A 128 -3.77 22.59 -2.36
C LYS A 128 -3.42 22.84 -3.83
N ARG A 129 -2.12 23.00 -4.14
CA ARG A 129 -1.64 23.16 -5.53
C ARG A 129 -1.91 21.95 -6.39
N LEU A 130 -1.78 20.74 -5.81
CA LEU A 130 -2.12 19.51 -6.51
C LEU A 130 -3.61 19.46 -6.87
N ASN A 131 -4.50 19.81 -5.94
CA ASN A 131 -5.94 19.93 -6.21
C ASN A 131 -6.22 20.89 -7.37
N GLU A 132 -5.66 22.09 -7.31
CA GLU A 132 -5.84 23.11 -8.37
C GLU A 132 -5.33 22.61 -9.73
N ALA A 133 -4.22 21.86 -9.75
CA ALA A 133 -3.67 21.28 -10.98
C ALA A 133 -4.55 20.15 -11.54
N VAL A 134 -5.07 19.26 -10.69
CA VAL A 134 -5.97 18.19 -11.11
C VAL A 134 -7.31 18.74 -11.61
N GLU A 135 -7.89 19.72 -10.92
CA GLU A 135 -9.12 20.40 -11.36
C GLU A 135 -8.94 21.09 -12.71
N ARG A 136 -7.81 21.77 -12.93
CA ARG A 136 -7.49 22.39 -14.21
C ARG A 136 -7.42 21.35 -15.33
N ARG A 137 -6.73 20.24 -15.11
CA ARG A 137 -6.58 19.17 -16.11
C ARG A 137 -7.92 18.48 -16.43
N ALA A 138 -8.76 18.24 -15.42
CA ALA A 138 -10.10 17.69 -15.63
C ALA A 138 -10.97 18.65 -16.45
N THR A 139 -10.87 19.96 -16.19
CA THR A 139 -11.57 21.00 -16.95
C THR A 139 -11.10 21.04 -18.40
N GLU A 140 -9.79 20.97 -18.64
CA GLU A 140 -9.22 20.91 -20.00
C GLU A 140 -9.69 19.67 -20.78
N MET A 141 -9.74 18.50 -20.14
CA MET A 141 -10.26 17.28 -20.75
C MET A 141 -11.74 17.40 -21.13
N LEU A 142 -12.58 17.93 -20.24
CA LEU A 142 -14.01 18.14 -20.51
C LEU A 142 -14.22 19.11 -21.67
N ILE A 143 -13.45 20.20 -21.72
CA ILE A 143 -13.50 21.15 -22.84
C ILE A 143 -13.09 20.48 -24.15
N GLY A 144 -12.07 19.62 -24.13
CA GLY A 144 -11.64 18.82 -25.29
C GLY A 144 -12.76 17.91 -25.80
N MET A 145 -13.35 17.10 -24.91
CA MET A 145 -14.46 16.20 -25.25
C MET A 145 -15.68 16.95 -25.80
N LEU A 146 -16.03 18.10 -25.21
CA LEU A 146 -17.15 18.91 -25.69
C LEU A 146 -16.90 19.51 -27.07
N LYS A 147 -15.64 19.82 -27.43
CA LYS A 147 -15.28 20.25 -28.78
C LYS A 147 -15.40 19.11 -29.78
N GLU A 148 -14.87 17.93 -29.44
CA GLU A 148 -14.96 16.73 -30.29
C GLU A 148 -16.41 16.34 -30.58
N ILE A 149 -17.30 16.42 -29.57
CA ILE A 149 -18.73 16.15 -29.75
C ILE A 149 -19.36 17.17 -30.72
N LYS A 150 -19.10 18.47 -30.53
CA LYS A 150 -19.63 19.51 -31.43
C LYS A 150 -19.11 19.37 -32.87
N GLU A 151 -17.86 18.97 -33.04
CA GLU A 151 -17.28 18.74 -34.36
C GLU A 151 -17.88 17.51 -35.04
N SER A 152 -18.21 16.46 -34.28
CA SER A 152 -18.91 15.28 -34.79
C SER A 152 -20.37 15.57 -35.19
N GLU A 153 -21.06 16.44 -34.46
CA GLU A 153 -22.45 16.85 -34.77
C GLU A 153 -22.52 17.79 -35.97
N ALA A 154 -21.48 18.58 -36.24
CA ALA A 154 -21.42 19.48 -37.40
C ALA A 154 -21.10 18.77 -38.73
N GLN A 155 -20.70 17.49 -38.69
CA GLN A 155 -20.35 16.68 -39.85
C GLN A 155 -21.43 15.65 -40.24
N SER A 156 -22.53 15.54 -39.46
CA SER A 156 -23.75 14.79 -39.81
C SER A 156 -24.84 15.73 -40.34
#